data_AF-A0A060CI58-F1
#
_entry.id   AF-A0A060CI58-F1
#
_cell.length_a   1.000
_cell.length_b   1.000
_cell.length_c   1.000
_cell.angle_alpha   90.00
_cell.angle_beta   90.00
_cell.angle_gamma   90.00
#
_symmetry.space_group_name_H-M   'P 1'
#
loop_
_entity.id
_entity.type
_entity.pdbx_description
1 polymer ?
#
loop_
_entity_poly.entity_id
_entity_poly.type
_entity_poly.pdbx_seq_one_letter_code
_entity_poly.pdbx_strand_id
1 'polypeptide(L)'
;ERKGNRIRASFEIKNVGQMAGAEVAQLYVSGPATTVFKPVKELRAFKKVYLQPDQKQMITFELTVAELAYYNYLQSSWVTENGDYHFYLAASSRDIKAEEKLLITDQPKIASPYDAELLADYEDPVSLETADFPEFARLFPNPPRLIPQNMAIR
;
A
#
# COMPACT_ATOMS: atom_id res chain seq x y z
N GLU A 1 -12.12 -14.60 -0.37
CA GLU A 1 -12.38 -15.41 0.85
C GLU A 1 -11.13 -15.44 1.74
N ARG A 2 -11.29 -15.57 3.06
CA ARG A 2 -10.19 -15.76 4.01
C ARG A 2 -10.43 -17.03 4.83
N LYS A 3 -9.39 -17.85 5.00
CA LYS A 3 -9.38 -19.05 5.86
C LYS A 3 -8.11 -19.06 6.69
N GLY A 4 -8.24 -18.75 7.98
CA GLY A 4 -7.10 -18.57 8.88
C GLY A 4 -6.14 -17.49 8.35
N ASN A 5 -4.89 -17.88 8.09
CA ASN A 5 -3.87 -16.97 7.54
C ASN A 5 -3.94 -16.81 6.01
N ARG A 6 -4.75 -17.60 5.28
CA ARG A 6 -4.78 -17.56 3.80
C ARG A 6 -5.92 -16.70 3.30
N ILE A 7 -5.63 -15.89 2.29
CA ILE A 7 -6.58 -15.06 1.56
C ILE A 7 -6.57 -15.50 0.10
N ARG A 8 -7.75 -15.70 -0.47
CA ARG A 8 -7.91 -16.10 -1.87
C ARG A 8 -8.86 -15.13 -2.57
N ALA A 9 -8.39 -14.58 -3.69
CA ALA A 9 -9.17 -13.77 -4.62
C ALA A 9 -9.25 -14.50 -5.96
N SER A 10 -10.47 -14.84 -6.38
CA SER A 10 -10.71 -15.58 -7.63
C SER A 10 -11.72 -14.84 -8.51
N PHE A 11 -11.47 -14.82 -9.81
CA PHE A 11 -12.29 -14.13 -10.81
C PHE A 11 -12.08 -14.72 -12.20
N GLU A 12 -13.09 -14.57 -13.06
CA GLU A 12 -13.02 -14.98 -14.46
C GLU A 12 -12.62 -13.80 -15.34
N ILE A 13 -11.65 -14.03 -16.24
CA ILE A 13 -11.32 -13.09 -17.32
C ILE A 13 -11.83 -13.67 -18.63
N LYS A 14 -12.50 -12.86 -19.44
CA LYS A 14 -12.92 -13.19 -20.80
C LYS A 14 -12.24 -12.28 -21.80
N ASN A 15 -11.67 -12.83 -22.87
CA ASN A 15 -11.35 -12.04 -24.06
C ASN A 15 -12.64 -11.77 -24.85
N VAL A 16 -13.05 -10.50 -24.90
CA VAL A 16 -14.25 -10.04 -25.63
C VAL A 16 -13.91 -9.45 -27.00
N GLY A 17 -12.63 -9.43 -27.38
CA GLY A 17 -12.15 -8.97 -28.67
C GLY A 17 -12.17 -10.06 -29.75
N GLN A 18 -11.89 -9.66 -30.99
CA GLN A 18 -11.87 -10.55 -32.16
C GLN A 18 -10.50 -11.21 -32.40
N MET A 19 -9.48 -10.84 -31.64
CA MET A 19 -8.12 -11.35 -31.78
C MET A 19 -7.63 -11.98 -30.48
N ALA A 20 -6.72 -12.94 -30.60
CA ALA A 20 -6.03 -13.48 -29.44
C ALA A 20 -5.14 -12.40 -28.80
N GLY A 21 -5.07 -12.39 -27.47
CA GLY A 21 -4.37 -11.35 -26.73
C GLY A 21 -3.92 -11.79 -25.35
N ALA A 22 -2.96 -11.05 -24.79
CA ALA A 22 -2.52 -11.24 -23.42
C ALA A 22 -3.04 -10.11 -22.52
N GLU A 23 -3.53 -10.47 -21.33
CA GLU A 23 -3.99 -9.54 -20.30
C GLU A 23 -3.16 -9.73 -19.02
N VAL A 24 -2.83 -8.64 -18.32
CA VAL A 24 -2.12 -8.69 -17.03
C VAL A 24 -3.08 -8.26 -15.92
N ALA A 25 -3.73 -9.24 -15.30
CA ALA A 25 -4.58 -8.96 -14.16
C ALA A 25 -3.75 -8.69 -12.92
N GLN A 26 -4.17 -7.69 -12.15
CA GLN A 26 -3.45 -7.18 -10.98
C GLN A 26 -4.37 -7.19 -9.76
N LEU A 27 -3.80 -7.51 -8.61
CA LEU A 27 -4.45 -7.43 -7.30
C LEU A 27 -3.74 -6.39 -6.46
N TYR A 28 -4.44 -5.31 -6.16
CA TYR A 28 -4.00 -4.27 -5.25
C TYR A 28 -4.69 -4.41 -3.89
N VAL A 29 -4.04 -3.92 -2.82
CA VAL A 29 -4.62 -3.88 -1.48
C VAL A 29 -4.44 -2.50 -0.87
N SER A 30 -5.52 -1.92 -0.33
CA SER A 30 -5.45 -0.80 0.62
C SER A 30 -5.49 -1.36 2.03
N GLY A 31 -4.59 -0.88 2.88
CA GLY A 31 -4.63 -1.13 4.32
C GLY A 31 -5.81 -0.42 4.99
N PRO A 32 -6.08 -0.74 6.27
CA PRO A 32 -7.06 -0.03 7.07
C PRO A 32 -6.65 1.42 7.29
N ALA A 33 -7.64 2.28 7.51
CA ALA A 33 -7.41 3.66 7.95
C ALA A 33 -6.87 3.63 9.39
N THR A 34 -5.58 3.97 9.55
CA THR A 34 -4.89 4.03 10.84
C THR A 34 -3.96 5.24 10.87
N THR A 35 -3.28 5.45 12.01
CA THR A 35 -2.26 6.50 12.17
C THR A 35 -0.92 6.11 11.52
N VAL A 36 -0.89 5.05 10.70
CA VAL A 36 0.28 4.64 9.94
C VAL A 36 0.12 5.10 8.49
N PHE A 37 1.03 5.97 8.02
CA PHE A 37 1.05 6.37 6.62
C PHE A 37 1.36 5.19 5.71
N LYS A 38 0.46 4.93 4.76
CA LYS A 38 0.59 3.89 3.76
C LYS A 38 0.16 4.41 2.40
N PRO A 39 0.65 3.81 1.30
CA PRO A 39 0.10 4.08 -0.01
C PRO A 39 -1.41 3.81 -0.03
N VAL A 40 -2.15 4.61 -0.79
CA VAL A 40 -3.60 4.43 -1.01
C VAL A 40 -3.92 3.00 -1.43
N LYS A 41 -3.03 2.36 -2.18
CA LYS A 41 -3.08 0.93 -2.50
C LYS A 41 -1.73 0.44 -2.98
N GLU A 42 -1.44 -0.83 -2.73
CA GLU A 42 -0.17 -1.49 -3.07
C GLU A 42 -0.43 -2.72 -3.93
N LEU A 43 0.40 -2.95 -4.96
CA LEU A 43 0.31 -4.16 -5.78
C LEU A 43 0.78 -5.36 -4.95
N ARG A 44 -0.09 -6.36 -4.76
CA ARG A 44 0.23 -7.57 -4.00
C ARG A 44 0.43 -8.80 -4.88
N ALA A 45 -0.26 -8.88 -6.02
CA ALA A 45 -0.06 -9.96 -6.98
C ALA A 45 -0.43 -9.52 -8.40
N PHE A 46 0.12 -10.18 -9.40
CA PHE A 46 -0.31 -10.05 -10.78
C PHE A 46 -0.15 -11.37 -11.54
N LYS A 47 -0.91 -11.55 -12.60
CA LYS A 47 -0.81 -12.73 -13.48
C LYS A 47 -1.10 -12.34 -14.92
N LYS A 48 -0.18 -12.72 -15.81
CA LYS A 48 -0.37 -12.60 -17.25
C LYS A 48 -1.09 -13.84 -17.78
N VAL A 49 -2.11 -13.64 -18.59
CA VAL A 49 -2.92 -14.71 -19.20
C VAL A 49 -2.99 -14.46 -20.69
N TYR A 50 -3.00 -15.52 -21.49
CA TYR A 50 -3.19 -15.43 -22.94
C TYR A 50 -4.51 -16.11 -23.30
N LEU A 51 -5.37 -15.41 -24.03
CA LEU A 51 -6.74 -15.83 -24.31
C LEU A 51 -7.05 -15.68 -25.80
N GLN A 52 -7.59 -16.75 -26.39
CA GLN A 52 -8.23 -16.71 -27.70
C GLN A 52 -9.51 -15.86 -27.65
N PRO A 53 -10.04 -15.39 -28.80
CA PRO A 53 -11.36 -14.74 -28.85
C PRO A 53 -12.42 -15.58 -28.13
N ASP A 54 -13.26 -14.92 -27.34
CA ASP A 54 -14.30 -15.51 -26.49
C ASP A 54 -13.84 -16.49 -25.39
N GLN A 55 -12.54 -16.76 -25.28
CA GLN A 55 -12.02 -17.64 -24.24
C GLN A 55 -12.16 -17.00 -22.86
N LYS A 56 -12.55 -17.82 -21.89
CA LYS A 56 -12.62 -17.51 -20.47
C LYS A 56 -11.57 -18.28 -19.70
N GLN A 57 -11.01 -17.66 -18.66
CA GLN A 57 -10.12 -18.34 -17.74
C GLN A 57 -10.35 -17.85 -16.30
N MET A 58 -10.47 -18.80 -15.38
CA MET A 58 -10.48 -18.53 -13.94
C MET A 58 -9.07 -18.24 -13.46
N ILE A 59 -8.90 -17.11 -12.79
CA ILE A 59 -7.66 -16.67 -12.17
C ILE A 59 -7.85 -16.61 -10.67
N THR A 60 -6.84 -17.09 -9.95
CA THR A 60 -6.81 -17.12 -8.50
C THR A 60 -5.48 -16.54 -8.03
N PHE A 61 -5.57 -15.52 -7.18
CA PHE A 61 -4.48 -15.02 -6.37
C PHE A 61 -4.58 -15.60 -4.97
N GLU A 62 -3.46 -16.03 -4.42
CA GLU A 62 -3.34 -16.47 -3.04
C GLU A 62 -2.33 -15.59 -2.33
N LEU A 63 -2.75 -15.08 -1.17
CA LEU A 63 -1.94 -14.27 -0.28
C LEU A 63 -2.09 -14.84 1.14
N THR A 64 -1.20 -14.41 2.02
CA THR A 64 -1.27 -14.60 3.46
C THR A 64 -1.55 -13.28 4.15
N VAL A 65 -2.08 -13.31 5.38
CA VAL A 65 -2.27 -12.07 6.16
C VAL A 65 -0.92 -11.38 6.40
N ALA A 66 0.16 -12.15 6.59
CA ALA A 66 1.52 -11.61 6.73
C ALA A 66 2.02 -10.84 5.49
N GLU A 67 1.51 -11.15 4.29
CA GLU A 67 1.81 -10.39 3.07
C GLU A 67 1.09 -9.04 3.03
N LEU A 68 0.24 -8.71 3.99
CA LEU A 68 -0.36 -7.38 4.17
C LEU A 68 0.43 -6.51 5.15
N ALA A 69 1.50 -7.05 5.73
CA ALA A 69 2.28 -6.38 6.75
C ALA A 69 3.01 -5.15 6.21
N TYR A 70 3.27 -4.21 7.11
CA TYR A 70 4.25 -3.15 6.94
C TYR A 70 5.38 -3.34 7.95
N TYR A 71 6.50 -2.66 7.73
CA TYR A 71 7.63 -2.72 8.65
C TYR A 71 7.50 -1.65 9.74
N ASN A 72 7.42 -2.06 11.01
CA ASN A 72 7.41 -1.15 12.15
C ASN A 72 8.82 -1.02 12.73
N TYR A 73 9.43 0.15 12.58
CA TYR A 73 10.82 0.36 12.98
C TYR A 73 11.03 0.38 14.51
N LEU A 74 10.04 0.81 15.30
CA LEU A 74 10.13 0.77 16.77
C LEU A 74 10.21 -0.67 17.28
N GLN A 75 9.54 -1.60 16.61
CA GLN A 75 9.57 -3.03 16.94
C GLN A 75 10.64 -3.81 16.16
N SER A 76 11.27 -3.17 15.16
CA SER A 76 12.19 -3.81 14.22
C SER A 76 11.60 -5.08 13.58
N SER A 77 10.29 -5.07 13.28
CA SER A 77 9.54 -6.26 12.85
C SER A 77 8.46 -5.93 11.82
N TRP A 78 8.02 -6.96 11.09
CA TRP A 78 6.86 -6.88 10.19
C TRP A 78 5.57 -7.08 10.98
N VAL A 79 4.63 -6.17 10.81
CA VAL A 79 3.38 -6.16 11.55
C VAL A 79 2.18 -5.96 10.63
N THR A 80 1.09 -6.66 10.93
CA THR A 80 -0.19 -6.49 10.22
C THR A 80 -1.20 -5.86 11.16
N GLU A 81 -1.90 -4.82 10.72
CA GLU A 81 -2.91 -4.17 11.54
C GLU A 81 -4.26 -4.87 11.42
N ASN A 82 -5.06 -4.78 12.48
CA ASN A 82 -6.48 -5.08 12.42
C ASN A 82 -7.23 -3.94 11.73
N GLY A 83 -8.31 -4.26 11.03
CA GLY A 83 -9.20 -3.31 10.38
C GLY A 83 -9.70 -3.79 9.03
N ASP A 84 -10.35 -2.87 8.31
CA ASP A 84 -10.90 -3.11 6.98
C ASP A 84 -9.80 -2.99 5.91
N TYR A 85 -9.49 -4.09 5.24
CA TYR A 85 -8.63 -4.11 4.06
C TYR A 85 -9.49 -4.15 2.80
N HIS A 86 -9.12 -3.35 1.80
CA HIS A 86 -9.81 -3.34 0.52
C HIS A 86 -8.93 -4.00 -0.55
N PHE A 87 -9.48 -5.00 -1.23
CA PHE A 87 -8.82 -5.75 -2.29
C PHE A 87 -9.39 -5.29 -3.64
N TYR A 88 -8.52 -4.86 -4.53
CA TYR A 88 -8.91 -4.34 -5.84
C TYR A 88 -8.37 -5.23 -6.95
N LEU A 89 -9.27 -5.79 -7.75
CA LEU A 89 -8.93 -6.46 -9.00
C LEU A 89 -8.91 -5.41 -10.12
N ALA A 90 -7.80 -5.34 -10.85
CA ALA A 90 -7.55 -4.23 -11.76
C ALA A 90 -6.78 -4.66 -13.02
N ALA A 91 -6.95 -3.88 -14.10
CA ALA A 91 -6.13 -3.96 -15.32
C ALA A 91 -4.92 -3.01 -15.24
N SER A 92 -4.98 -1.98 -14.39
CA SER A 92 -3.86 -1.11 -14.04
C SER A 92 -4.10 -0.50 -12.66
N SER A 93 -3.10 0.19 -12.10
CA SER A 93 -3.27 0.91 -10.82
C SER A 93 -4.39 1.96 -10.82
N ARG A 94 -4.91 2.37 -11.99
CA ARG A 94 -6.01 3.33 -12.13
C ARG A 94 -7.30 2.69 -12.64
N ASP A 95 -7.22 1.53 -13.29
CA ASP A 95 -8.35 0.87 -13.93
C ASP A 95 -8.83 -0.32 -13.10
N ILE A 96 -9.63 -0.01 -12.06
CA ILE A 96 -10.20 -0.98 -11.13
C ILE A 96 -11.45 -1.60 -11.75
N LYS A 97 -11.53 -2.93 -11.72
CA LYS A 97 -12.64 -3.72 -12.27
C LYS A 97 -13.58 -4.26 -11.19
N ALA A 98 -13.04 -4.58 -10.02
CA ALA A 98 -13.81 -5.02 -8.87
C ALA A 98 -13.10 -4.68 -7.57
N GLU A 99 -13.86 -4.56 -6.50
CA GLU A 99 -13.39 -4.27 -5.16
C GLU A 99 -14.13 -5.15 -4.16
N GLU A 100 -13.38 -5.68 -3.19
CA GLU A 100 -13.94 -6.46 -2.08
C GLU A 100 -13.29 -6.06 -0.76
N LYS A 101 -14.09 -6.02 0.31
CA LYS A 101 -13.62 -5.65 1.64
C LYS A 101 -13.45 -6.89 2.52
N LEU A 102 -12.36 -6.94 3.27
CA LEU A 102 -12.06 -8.00 4.23
C LEU A 102 -11.65 -7.41 5.58
N LEU A 103 -12.43 -7.72 6.61
CA LEU A 103 -12.12 -7.35 7.99
C LEU A 103 -11.13 -8.34 8.62
N ILE A 104 -10.06 -7.82 9.19
CA ILE A 104 -9.06 -8.58 9.96
C ILE A 104 -9.10 -8.10 11.42
N THR A 105 -9.21 -9.02 12.38
CA THR A 105 -9.41 -8.70 13.82
C THR A 105 -8.52 -9.49 14.78
N ASP A 106 -7.72 -10.41 14.26
CA ASP A 106 -6.96 -11.40 15.01
C ASP A 106 -5.44 -11.15 15.00
N GLN A 107 -5.00 -9.93 14.65
CA GLN A 107 -3.61 -9.51 14.76
C GLN A 107 -3.31 -8.87 16.12
N PRO A 108 -2.05 -8.91 16.60
CA PRO A 108 -1.66 -8.18 17.81
C PRO A 108 -1.96 -6.67 17.69
N LYS A 109 -2.45 -6.07 18.77
CA LYS A 109 -2.56 -4.59 18.83
C LYS A 109 -1.16 -4.01 19.03
N ILE A 110 -0.75 -3.16 18.10
CA ILE A 110 0.58 -2.54 18.08
C ILE A 110 0.39 -1.03 17.96
N ALA A 111 1.11 -0.27 18.78
CA ALA A 111 1.09 1.18 18.69
C ALA A 111 1.70 1.64 17.37
N SER A 112 1.19 2.74 16.82
CA SER A 112 1.80 3.37 15.66
C SER A 112 3.25 3.72 15.95
N PRO A 113 4.17 3.53 14.98
CA PRO A 113 5.54 3.96 15.16
C PRO A 113 5.69 5.47 15.07
N TYR A 114 4.66 6.20 14.64
CA TYR A 114 4.72 7.64 14.44
C TYR A 114 4.20 8.43 15.65
N ASP A 115 4.85 9.56 15.92
CA ASP A 115 4.43 10.52 16.94
C ASP A 115 3.37 11.45 16.36
N ALA A 116 2.17 11.45 16.96
CA ALA A 116 1.04 12.24 16.49
C ALA A 116 1.29 13.75 16.62
N GLU A 117 2.05 14.19 17.63
CA GLU A 117 2.36 15.62 17.82
C GLU A 117 3.31 16.12 16.72
N LEU A 118 4.27 15.28 16.32
CA LEU A 118 5.26 15.60 15.29
C LEU A 118 4.67 15.61 13.87
N LEU A 119 3.53 14.94 13.67
CA LEU A 119 2.91 14.77 12.36
C LEU A 119 1.73 15.70 12.07
N ALA A 120 1.28 16.50 13.04
CA ALA A 120 0.17 17.43 12.85
C ALA A 120 0.38 18.32 11.60
N ASP A 121 1.62 18.78 11.37
CA ASP A 121 1.98 19.62 10.22
C ASP A 121 2.02 18.88 8.87
N TYR A 122 2.16 17.54 8.90
CA TYR A 122 2.09 16.71 7.69
C TYR A 122 0.64 16.41 7.27
N GLU A 123 -0.29 16.41 8.22
CA GLU A 123 -1.72 16.18 7.96
C GLU A 123 -2.45 17.46 7.53
N ASP A 124 -2.04 18.62 8.05
CA ASP A 124 -2.57 19.93 7.67
C ASP A 124 -1.45 20.89 7.24
N PRO A 125 -1.03 20.86 5.96
CA PRO A 125 0.07 21.70 5.48
C PRO A 125 -0.26 23.21 5.44
N VAL A 126 -1.50 23.61 5.77
CA VAL A 126 -1.96 25.01 5.72
C VAL A 126 -1.38 25.86 6.88
N SER A 127 -0.74 25.24 7.88
CA SER A 127 -0.11 25.93 9.02
C SER A 127 1.30 26.48 8.78
N LEU A 128 2.00 26.05 7.72
CA LEU A 128 3.41 26.39 7.49
C LEU A 128 3.59 27.45 6.39
N GLU A 129 3.31 28.72 6.69
CA GLU A 129 3.70 29.83 5.80
C GLU A 129 5.21 30.12 5.85
N THR A 130 5.86 29.88 7.00
CA THR A 130 7.32 29.93 7.18
C THR A 130 7.74 29.01 8.33
N ALA A 131 8.45 27.92 8.05
CA ALA A 131 9.12 27.13 9.09
C ALA A 131 10.42 27.82 9.49
N ASP A 132 10.61 28.14 10.77
CA ASP A 132 11.90 28.62 11.25
C ASP A 132 12.89 27.45 11.40
N PHE A 133 14.19 27.74 11.30
CA PHE A 133 15.22 26.69 11.33
C PHE A 133 15.24 25.88 12.65
N PRO A 134 14.95 26.47 13.83
CA PRO A 134 14.74 25.72 15.07
C PRO A 134 13.61 24.68 15.00
N GLU A 135 12.47 25.01 14.40
CA GLU A 135 11.33 24.10 14.22
C GLU A 135 11.68 22.95 13.27
N PHE A 136 12.34 23.27 12.14
CA PHE A 136 12.89 22.25 11.24
C PHE A 136 13.88 21.31 11.95
N ALA A 137 14.75 21.84 12.82
CA ALA A 137 15.73 21.05 13.55
C ALA A 137 15.09 20.05 14.55
N ARG A 138 13.85 20.29 15.03
CA ARG A 138 13.13 19.34 15.88
C ARG A 138 12.71 18.06 15.13
N LEU A 139 12.41 18.18 13.84
CA LEU A 139 12.08 17.05 12.97
C LEU A 139 13.30 16.16 12.68
N PHE A 140 14.51 16.69 12.86
CA PHE A 140 15.78 15.99 12.64
C PHE A 140 16.64 16.03 13.90
N PRO A 141 16.37 15.21 14.93
CA PRO A 141 17.13 15.24 16.19
C PRO A 141 18.62 14.90 16.02
N ASN A 142 18.99 14.26 14.91
CA ASN A 142 20.37 14.13 14.42
C ASN A 142 20.42 14.59 12.96
N PRO A 143 20.45 15.91 12.69
CA PRO A 143 20.53 16.36 11.32
C PRO A 143 21.90 15.95 10.77
N PRO A 144 21.98 15.44 9.53
CA PRO A 144 23.28 15.24 8.89
C PRO A 144 24.05 16.56 8.96
N ARG A 145 25.36 16.50 9.28
CA ARG A 145 26.20 17.70 9.31
C ARG A 145 26.06 18.41 7.96
N LEU A 146 25.37 19.55 7.95
CA LEU A 146 25.27 20.39 6.78
C LEU A 146 26.68 20.85 6.42
N ILE A 147 27.16 20.44 5.25
CA ILE A 147 28.42 20.93 4.70
C ILE A 147 28.19 22.43 4.45
N PRO A 148 29.06 23.34 4.95
CA PRO A 148 28.87 24.76 4.75
C PRO A 148 28.70 25.11 3.27
N GLN A 149 27.74 25.98 2.97
CA GLN A 149 27.36 26.44 1.64
C GLN A 149 28.46 27.30 1.00
N ASN A 150 29.57 26.66 0.63
CA ASN A 150 30.61 27.26 -0.20
C ASN A 150 30.79 26.40 -1.46
N MET A 151 29.69 25.94 -2.06
CA MET A 151 29.73 25.25 -3.35
C MET A 151 29.57 26.29 -4.46
N ALA A 152 30.68 26.94 -4.83
CA ALA A 152 30.77 27.60 -6.12
C ALA A 152 30.88 26.51 -7.19
N ILE A 153 29.89 26.45 -8.07
CA ILE A 153 29.93 25.58 -9.26
C ILE A 153 30.70 26.34 -10.35
N ARG A 154 31.69 25.67 -10.96
CA ARG A 154 32.27 26.06 -12.25
C ARG A 154 31.58 25.31 -13.37
#